data_AF-A0A2M7AQ46-F1
#
_entry.id   AF-A0A2M7AQ46-F1
#
_cell.length_a   1.000
_cell.length_b   1.000
_cell.length_c   1.000
_cell.angle_alpha   90.00
_cell.angle_beta   90.00
_cell.angle_gamma   90.00
#
_symmetry.space_group_name_H-M   'P 1'
#
loop_
_entity.id
_entity.type
_entity.pdbx_description
1 polymer ?
#
loop_
_entity_poly.entity_id
_entity_poly.type
_entity_poly.pdbx_seq_one_letter_code
_entity_poly.pdbx_strand_id
1 'polypeptide(L)' 'MSYLCDNCGKAIVTGRSQQHKRGVAGKRWKKRAPKTPRTFKPNLQMYQGRKLCTKCIKRLKKDTRP' A
#
# COMPACT_ATOMS: atom_id res chain seq x y z
N MET A 1 -9.79 -8.05 -14.51
CA MET A 1 -9.88 -8.01 -13.03
C MET A 1 -9.56 -6.60 -12.55
N SER A 2 -10.52 -5.87 -11.98
CA SER A 2 -10.26 -4.57 -11.36
C SER A 2 -9.51 -4.78 -10.04
N TYR A 3 -8.42 -4.04 -9.80
CA TYR A 3 -7.70 -4.02 -8.52
C TYR A 3 -8.43 -3.09 -7.54
N LEU A 4 -9.69 -3.41 -7.28
CA LEU A 4 -10.58 -2.58 -6.48
C LEU A 4 -11.18 -3.43 -5.36
N CYS A 5 -11.30 -2.84 -4.17
CA CYS A 5 -11.95 -3.51 -3.04
C CYS A 5 -13.46 -3.31 -3.12
N ASP A 6 -14.23 -4.40 -3.12
CA ASP A 6 -15.70 -4.36 -3.28
C ASP A 6 -16.43 -3.61 -2.15
N ASN A 7 -15.84 -3.53 -0.95
CA ASN A 7 -16.46 -2.85 0.21
C ASN A 7 -16.05 -1.37 0.37
N CYS A 8 -14.78 -1.01 0.12
CA CYS A 8 -14.29 0.34 0.43
C CYS A 8 -13.72 1.11 -0.77
N GLY A 9 -13.82 0.56 -1.98
CA GLY A 9 -13.38 1.25 -3.20
C GLY A 9 -11.87 1.42 -3.35
N LYS A 10 -11.05 0.88 -2.44
CA LYS A 10 -9.59 1.01 -2.51
C LYS A 10 -9.07 0.49 -3.84
N ALA A 11 -8.43 1.39 -4.59
CA ALA A 11 -7.84 1.14 -5.89
C ALA A 11 -6.32 1.25 -5.85
N ILE A 12 -5.69 1.08 -7.02
CA ILE A 12 -4.26 1.32 -7.22
C ILE A 12 -3.96 2.81 -7.01
N VAL A 13 -2.93 3.10 -6.23
CA VAL A 13 -2.44 4.47 -6.02
C VAL A 13 -1.06 4.59 -6.65
N THR A 14 -0.79 5.70 -7.34
CA THR A 14 0.55 6.02 -7.83
C THR A 14 1.29 6.84 -6.77
N GLY A 15 2.57 6.52 -6.56
CA GLY A 15 3.44 7.33 -5.72
C GLY A 15 4.89 7.22 -6.17
N ARG A 16 5.81 7.62 -5.29
CA ARG A 16 7.24 7.72 -5.62
C ARG A 16 8.06 6.89 -4.65
N SER A 17 9.01 6.12 -5.17
CA SER A 17 10.03 5.49 -4.35
C SER A 17 11.19 6.48 -4.16
N GLN A 18 11.63 6.65 -2.92
CA GLN A 18 12.79 7.45 -2.55
C GLN A 18 13.59 6.65 -1.52
N GLN A 19 14.87 6.40 -1.79
CA GLN A 19 15.76 5.74 -0.84
C GLN A 19 16.87 6.71 -0.45
N HIS A 20 16.92 7.07 0.84
CA HIS A 20 18.06 7.73 1.45
C HIS A 20 18.87 6.64 2.18
N LYS A 21 20.15 6.46 1.82
CA LYS A 21 21.02 5.55 2.56
C LYS A 21 21.55 6.26 3.81
N ARG A 22 21.64 5.53 4.92
CA ARG A 22 22.24 6.00 6.18
C ARG A 22 23.76 6.00 5.99
N GLY A 23 24.29 7.15 5.59
CA GLY A 23 25.70 7.29 5.24
C GLY A 23 25.98 8.61 4.56
N VAL A 24 26.15 9.65 5.35
CA VAL A 24 26.95 10.82 4.98
C VAL A 24 27.68 11.25 6.24
N ALA A 25 28.82 10.63 6.54
CA ALA A 25 29.73 11.05 7.62
C ALA A 25 30.30 12.49 7.42
N GLY A 26 29.72 13.30 6.53
CA GLY A 26 29.98 14.72 6.40
C GLY A 26 28.89 15.42 5.59
N LYS A 27 27.73 15.71 6.22
CA LYS A 27 26.72 16.78 5.98
C LYS A 27 26.46 17.34 4.55
N ARG A 28 26.95 16.74 3.47
CA ARG A 28 26.75 17.18 2.08
C ARG A 28 26.08 16.04 1.31
N TRP A 29 24.86 16.31 0.86
CA TRP A 29 24.12 15.43 -0.03
C TRP A 29 24.85 15.36 -1.38
N LYS A 30 25.67 14.32 -1.60
CA LYS A 30 26.45 14.16 -2.85
C LYS A 30 25.55 13.96 -4.09
N LYS A 31 24.37 13.35 -3.92
CA LYS A 31 23.35 13.17 -4.97
C LYS A 31 21.93 13.21 -4.36
N ARG A 32 21.00 13.91 -5.01
CA ARG A 32 19.56 13.89 -4.66
C ARG A 32 19.02 12.48 -4.91
N ALA A 33 18.19 11.96 -4.01
CA ALA A 33 17.61 10.62 -4.17
C ALA A 33 16.85 10.53 -5.51
N PRO A 34 17.09 9.48 -6.33
CA PRO A 34 16.34 9.28 -7.56
C PRO A 34 14.87 9.03 -7.21
N LYS A 35 13.98 9.81 -7.82
CA LYS A 35 12.53 9.70 -7.65
C LYS A 35 11.98 8.84 -8.78
N THR A 36 11.78 7.56 -8.53
CA THR A 36 11.14 6.66 -9.51
C THR A 36 9.65 6.53 -9.20
N PRO A 37 8.76 6.64 -10.21
CA PRO A 37 7.34 6.39 -10.01
C PRO A 37 7.11 4.91 -9.70
N ARG A 38 6.17 4.62 -8.79
CA ARG A 38 5.76 3.26 -8.43
C ARG A 38 4.24 3.21 -8.24
N THR A 39 3.63 2.14 -8.70
CA THR A 39 2.23 1.81 -8.39
C THR A 39 2.13 1.00 -7.11
N PHE A 40 1.32 1.44 -6.17
CA PHE A 40 0.96 0.73 -4.95
C PHE A 40 -0.35 -0.01 -5.18
N LYS A 41 -0.27 -1.33 -5.29
CA LYS A 41 -1.44 -2.20 -5.44
C LYS A 41 -2.09 -2.42 -4.06
N PRO A 42 -3.43 -2.37 -3.95
CA PRO A 42 -4.11 -2.75 -2.72
C PRO A 42 -3.92 -4.25 -2.44
N ASN A 43 -3.70 -4.62 -1.18
CA ASN A 43 -3.68 -6.02 -0.75
C ASN A 43 -5.12 -6.55 -0.69
N LEU A 44 -5.59 -7.08 -1.82
CA LEU A 44 -6.91 -7.68 -2.00
C LEU A 44 -6.81 -9.20 -1.80
N GLN A 45 -7.75 -9.74 -1.04
CA GLN A 45 -7.88 -11.17 -0.76
C GLN A 45 -9.33 -11.60 -1.01
N MET A 46 -9.53 -12.86 -1.39
CA MET A 46 -10.88 -13.42 -1.49
C MET A 46 -11.41 -13.71 -0.08
N TYR A 47 -12.57 -13.15 0.27
CA TYR A 47 -13.24 -13.39 1.54
C TYR A 47 -14.76 -13.38 1.33
N GLN A 48 -15.44 -14.46 1.73
CA GLN A 48 -16.90 -14.63 1.55
C GLN A 48 -17.39 -14.36 0.12
N GLY A 49 -16.66 -14.85 -0.88
CA GLY A 49 -17.01 -14.66 -2.30
C GLY A 49 -16.71 -13.27 -2.88
N ARG A 50 -16.17 -12.32 -2.09
CA ARG A 50 -15.84 -10.95 -2.52
C ARG A 50 -14.33 -10.68 -2.48
N LYS A 51 -13.84 -9.78 -3.33
CA LYS A 51 -12.46 -9.27 -3.28
C LYS A 51 -12.37 -8.12 -2.30
N LEU A 52 -11.82 -8.39 -1.13
CA LEU A 52 -11.75 -7.43 -0.03
C LEU A 52 -10.33 -7.11 0.35
N CYS A 53 -10.09 -5.84 0.73
CA CYS A 53 -8.83 -5.46 1.32
C CYS A 53 -8.70 -6.02 2.74
N THR A 54 -7.47 -6.28 3.18
CA THR A 54 -7.20 -6.81 4.53
C THR A 54 -7.76 -5.95 5.67
N LYS A 55 -7.89 -4.63 5.49
CA LYS A 55 -8.53 -3.73 6.46
C LYS A 55 -10.04 -4.00 6.61
N CYS A 56 -10.73 -4.27 5.50
CA CYS A 56 -12.16 -4.62 5.52
C CYS A 56 -12.36 -5.99 6.17
N ILE A 57 -11.54 -6.98 5.81
CA ILE A 57 -11.59 -8.31 6.42
C ILE A 57 -11.35 -8.22 7.93
N LYS A 58 -10.37 -7.41 8.37
CA LYS A 58 -10.10 -7.20 9.79
C LYS A 58 -11.29 -6.60 10.53
N ARG A 59 -12.00 -5.64 9.92
CA ARG A 59 -13.21 -5.02 10.49
C ARG A 59 -14.36 -6.02 10.59
N LEU A 60 -14.67 -6.70 9.49
CA LEU A 60 -15.70 -7.73 9.44
C LEU A 60 -15.47 -8.80 10.52
N LYS A 61 -14.24 -9.32 10.64
CA LYS A 61 -13.90 -10.31 11.67
C LYS A 61 -14.04 -9.79 13.11
N LYS A 62 -13.87 -8.49 13.33
CA LYS A 62 -14.02 -7.87 14.65
C LYS A 62 -15.50 -7.70 14.99
N ASP A 63 -16.29 -7.21 14.03
CA ASP A 63 -17.72 -6.94 14.21
C ASP A 63 -18.53 -8.24 14.33
N THR A 64 -18.05 -9.35 13.74
CA THR A 64 -18.66 -10.68 13.87
C THR A 64 -18.24 -11.45 15.13
N ARG A 65 -17.33 -10.93 15.94
CA ARG A 65 -16.92 -11.59 17.18
C ARG A 65 -17.90 -11.17 18.29
N PRO A 66 -18.50 -12.11 19.04
CA PRO A 66 -19.37 -11.77 20.17
C PRO A 66 -18.61 -11.02 21.26
#